data_AF-A0A350H357-F1
#
_entry.id   AF-A0A350H357-F1
#
_cell.length_a   1.000
_cell.length_b   1.000
_cell.length_c   1.000
_cell.angle_alpha   90.00
_cell.angle_beta   90.00
_cell.angle_gamma   90.00
#
_symmetry.space_group_name_H-M   'P 1'
#
loop_
_entity.id
_entity.type
_entity.pdbx_description
1 polymer ?
#
loop_
_entity_poly.entity_id
_entity_poly.type
_entity_poly.pdbx_seq_one_letter_code
_entity_poly.pdbx_strand_id
1 'polypeptide(L)'
;MDMDSNVELYKKKFNEARQENGDWQDAYINLMTSVYDVDVLFFALSRDDFNPETKMSEPLVSTKDFDGTPALYVFTDVNLASGWMSHYGHVTEDKKYGLIGAVHKEDHGFLSIFQIAHLMGVKVIMLDEGGSYVGISIKSFLTANDLDSGKIHIQISNEEAQRLRENNEQPEVQFPKIPVIPLTRD
;
A
#
# COMPACT_ATOMS: atom_id res chain seq x y z
N MET A 1 -18.77 15.87 -8.35
CA MET A 1 -19.61 16.09 -7.16
C MET A 1 -18.70 15.72 -6.02
N ASP A 2 -18.10 16.73 -5.40
CA ASP A 2 -16.97 16.58 -4.48
C ASP A 2 -17.44 15.89 -3.20
N MET A 3 -17.27 14.57 -3.16
CA MET A 3 -17.01 13.91 -1.90
C MET A 3 -15.56 14.22 -1.58
N ASP A 4 -15.33 15.25 -0.76
CA ASP A 4 -14.15 15.25 0.09
C ASP A 4 -14.18 13.90 0.83
N SER A 5 -13.37 12.96 0.37
CA SER A 5 -13.35 11.61 0.91
C SER A 5 -13.05 11.70 2.41
N ASN A 6 -13.59 10.79 3.23
CA ASN A 6 -13.30 10.77 4.67
C ASN A 6 -11.77 10.82 4.92
N VAL A 7 -10.98 10.22 4.03
CA VAL A 7 -9.51 10.31 4.02
C VAL A 7 -9.03 11.76 3.96
N GLU A 8 -9.42 12.57 2.97
CA GLU A 8 -8.99 13.96 2.86
C GLU A 8 -9.42 14.81 4.06
N LEU A 9 -10.65 14.59 4.56
CA LEU A 9 -11.13 15.24 5.77
C LEU A 9 -10.22 14.96 6.98
N TYR A 10 -9.88 13.69 7.21
CA TYR A 10 -9.06 13.31 8.36
C TYR A 10 -7.58 13.66 8.18
N LYS A 11 -7.04 13.68 6.94
CA LYS A 11 -5.72 14.26 6.66
C LYS A 11 -5.66 15.72 7.06
N LYS A 12 -6.66 16.51 6.65
CA LYS A 12 -6.75 17.93 7.01
C LYS A 12 -6.80 18.13 8.52
N LYS A 13 -7.72 17.44 9.20
CA LYS A 13 -7.85 17.49 10.67
C LYS A 13 -6.56 17.09 11.39
N PHE A 14 -5.89 16.03 10.91
CA PHE A 14 -4.63 15.58 11.49
C PHE A 14 -3.52 16.64 11.33
N ASN A 15 -3.41 17.24 10.15
CA ASN A 15 -2.43 18.29 9.88
C ASN A 15 -2.70 19.58 10.68
N GLU A 16 -3.97 19.99 10.81
CA GLU A 16 -4.38 21.13 11.65
C GLU A 16 -4.07 20.87 13.14
N ALA A 17 -4.47 19.71 13.67
CA ALA A 17 -4.23 19.36 15.07
C ALA A 17 -2.72 19.33 15.42
N ARG A 18 -1.86 18.90 14.48
CA ARG A 18 -0.40 18.95 14.65
C ARG A 18 0.16 20.37 14.73
N GLN A 19 -0.44 21.33 14.04
CA GLN A 19 0.02 22.73 14.05
C GLN A 19 -0.47 23.47 15.29
N GLU A 20 -1.66 23.14 15.78
CA GLU A 20 -2.32 23.84 16.88
C GLU A 20 -2.09 23.20 18.27
N ASN A 21 -1.28 22.13 18.36
CA ASN A 21 -1.15 21.29 19.55
C ASN A 21 -2.50 20.74 20.08
N GLY A 22 -3.43 20.48 19.16
CA GLY A 22 -4.72 19.86 19.45
C GLY A 22 -4.64 18.34 19.62
N ASP A 23 -5.79 17.72 19.86
CA ASP A 23 -5.88 16.25 19.88
C ASP A 23 -5.72 15.68 18.48
N TRP A 24 -4.48 15.31 18.14
CA TRP A 24 -4.14 14.69 16.88
C TRP A 24 -4.40 13.18 16.87
N GLN A 25 -4.57 12.53 18.04
CA GLN A 25 -4.66 11.07 18.14
C GLN A 25 -5.96 10.57 17.52
N ASP A 26 -7.08 11.22 17.85
CA ASP A 26 -8.38 10.89 17.27
C ASP A 26 -8.38 11.09 15.76
N ALA A 27 -7.85 12.21 15.27
CA ALA A 27 -7.75 12.46 13.83
C ALA A 27 -6.88 11.42 13.13
N TYR A 28 -5.79 11.00 13.78
CA TYR A 28 -4.87 10.00 13.26
C TYR A 28 -5.49 8.60 13.18
N ILE A 29 -6.20 8.17 14.24
CA ILE A 29 -6.91 6.89 14.25
C ILE A 29 -7.99 6.88 13.16
N ASN A 30 -8.81 7.93 13.09
CA ASN A 30 -9.86 8.04 12.08
C ASN A 30 -9.30 8.06 10.64
N LEU A 31 -8.12 8.66 10.43
CA LEU A 31 -7.43 8.60 9.15
C LEU A 31 -7.05 7.16 8.79
N MET A 32 -6.43 6.42 9.72
CA MET A 32 -6.05 5.02 9.50
C MET A 32 -7.26 4.14 9.18
N THR A 33 -8.36 4.31 9.91
CA THR A 33 -9.62 3.60 9.64
C THR A 33 -10.21 3.99 8.28
N SER A 34 -10.19 5.28 7.93
CA SER A 34 -10.72 5.75 6.65
C SER A 34 -9.92 5.23 5.45
N VAL A 35 -8.59 5.13 5.59
CA VAL A 35 -7.72 4.53 4.55
C VAL A 35 -8.03 3.04 4.39
N TYR A 36 -8.24 2.33 5.51
CA TYR A 36 -8.64 0.93 5.48
C TYR A 36 -10.02 0.70 4.87
N ASP A 37 -10.90 1.70 4.92
CA ASP A 37 -12.24 1.67 4.36
C ASP A 37 -12.35 2.05 2.88
N VAL A 38 -11.23 2.40 2.23
CA VAL A 38 -11.23 2.65 0.79
C VAL A 38 -11.40 1.33 0.02
N ASP A 39 -12.31 1.33 -0.95
CA ASP A 39 -12.60 0.14 -1.78
C ASP A 39 -11.41 -0.29 -2.63
N VAL A 40 -10.57 0.66 -3.07
CA VAL A 40 -9.39 0.41 -3.89
C VAL A 40 -8.24 1.27 -3.40
N LEU A 41 -7.10 0.64 -3.09
CA LEU A 41 -5.85 1.34 -2.85
C LEU A 41 -4.89 1.09 -4.00
N PHE A 42 -4.08 2.11 -4.30
CA PHE A 42 -3.03 2.02 -5.31
C PHE A 42 -1.69 1.94 -4.61
N PHE A 43 -0.81 1.07 -5.09
CA PHE A 43 0.52 0.87 -4.51
C PHE A 43 1.56 1.20 -5.57
N ALA A 44 2.61 1.94 -5.19
CA ALA A 44 3.82 1.96 -6.01
C ALA A 44 4.40 0.54 -6.06
N LEU A 45 4.88 0.11 -7.22
CA LEU A 45 5.41 -1.22 -7.44
C LEU A 45 6.91 -1.20 -7.70
N SER A 46 7.60 -2.28 -7.35
CA SER A 46 9.03 -2.46 -7.55
C SER A 46 9.36 -2.52 -9.04
N ARG A 47 10.40 -1.81 -9.47
CA ARG A 47 10.94 -1.96 -10.82
C ARG A 47 11.72 -3.27 -10.95
N ASP A 48 12.42 -3.65 -9.89
CA ASP A 48 13.34 -4.78 -9.88
C ASP A 48 12.58 -6.12 -9.93
N ASP A 49 11.36 -6.15 -9.38
CA ASP A 49 10.49 -7.34 -9.36
C ASP A 49 9.45 -7.36 -10.50
N PHE A 50 9.49 -6.39 -11.41
CA PHE A 50 8.54 -6.29 -12.51
C PHE A 50 8.79 -7.37 -13.56
N ASN A 51 7.75 -8.13 -13.88
CA ASN A 51 7.76 -9.09 -14.96
C ASN A 51 7.10 -8.50 -16.24
N PRO A 52 7.86 -8.29 -17.33
CA PRO A 52 7.33 -7.70 -18.56
C PRO A 52 6.34 -8.58 -19.32
N GLU A 53 6.35 -9.91 -19.13
CA GLU A 53 5.46 -10.85 -19.81
C GLU A 53 4.08 -10.86 -19.15
N THR A 54 4.04 -10.95 -17.83
CA THR A 54 2.79 -11.00 -17.06
C THR A 54 2.26 -9.63 -16.68
N LYS A 55 3.07 -8.57 -16.83
CA LYS A 55 2.75 -7.19 -16.42
C LYS A 55 2.41 -7.11 -14.93
N MET A 56 3.12 -7.85 -14.09
CA MET A 56 2.93 -7.87 -12.64
C MET A 56 4.21 -7.50 -11.91
N SER A 57 4.08 -6.93 -10.71
CA SER A 57 5.20 -6.64 -9.81
C SER A 57 4.75 -6.68 -8.34
N GLU A 58 5.70 -6.54 -7.41
CA GLU A 58 5.45 -6.45 -5.98
C GLU A 58 5.33 -4.98 -5.52
N PRO A 59 4.64 -4.70 -4.40
CA PRO A 59 4.70 -3.40 -3.74
C PRO A 59 6.15 -2.95 -3.49
N LEU A 60 6.41 -1.68 -3.79
CA LEU A 60 7.69 -1.04 -3.55
C LEU A 60 7.87 -0.76 -2.06
N VAL A 61 8.97 -1.27 -1.50
CA VAL A 61 9.50 -0.81 -0.22
C VAL A 61 10.75 0.03 -0.48
N SER A 62 10.71 1.32 -0.12
CA SER A 62 11.84 2.22 -0.27
C SER A 62 12.45 2.54 1.09
N THR A 63 13.77 2.65 1.15
CA THR A 63 14.52 3.22 2.29
C THR A 63 15.18 4.55 1.94
N LYS A 64 14.92 5.08 0.73
CA LYS A 64 15.59 6.32 0.26
C LYS A 64 15.13 7.55 1.03
N ASP A 65 13.91 7.51 1.53
CA ASP A 65 13.30 8.60 2.28
C ASP A 65 13.39 8.33 3.80
N PHE A 66 13.19 9.36 4.63
CA PHE A 66 13.14 9.25 6.10
C PHE A 66 14.38 8.64 6.76
N ASP A 67 15.57 9.14 6.39
CA ASP A 67 16.84 8.73 7.00
C ASP A 67 17.08 7.22 6.99
N GLY A 68 16.64 6.51 5.94
CA GLY A 68 16.79 5.06 5.81
C GLY A 68 15.59 4.25 6.29
N THR A 69 14.53 4.89 6.79
CA THR A 69 13.36 4.19 7.34
C THR A 69 12.58 3.51 6.21
N PRO A 70 12.38 2.17 6.24
CA PRO A 70 11.66 1.48 5.19
C PRO A 70 10.17 1.88 5.15
N ALA A 71 9.72 2.27 3.97
CA ALA A 71 8.40 2.85 3.71
C ALA A 71 7.68 2.16 2.54
N LEU A 72 6.36 2.00 2.69
CA LEU A 72 5.44 1.49 1.67
C LEU A 72 4.60 2.65 1.11
N TYR A 73 4.54 2.83 -0.21
CA TYR A 73 3.84 3.97 -0.85
C TYR A 73 2.46 3.54 -1.27
N VAL A 74 1.46 4.25 -0.75
CA VAL A 74 0.04 3.93 -0.90
C VAL A 74 -0.70 5.20 -1.30
N PHE A 75 -1.59 5.06 -2.26
CA PHE A 75 -2.40 6.15 -2.77
C PHE A 75 -3.88 5.78 -2.74
N THR A 76 -4.72 6.76 -2.44
CA THR A 76 -6.18 6.61 -2.46
C THR A 76 -6.80 7.11 -3.76
N ASP A 77 -6.03 7.85 -4.57
CA ASP A 77 -6.45 8.38 -5.86
C ASP A 77 -5.46 8.01 -6.98
N VAL A 78 -5.99 7.47 -8.08
CA VAL A 78 -5.19 7.02 -9.22
C VAL A 78 -4.46 8.15 -9.95
N ASN A 79 -5.02 9.37 -9.96
CA ASN A 79 -4.39 10.52 -10.60
C ASN A 79 -3.22 11.03 -9.77
N LEU A 80 -3.35 11.06 -8.44
CA LEU A 80 -2.22 11.35 -7.54
C LEU A 80 -1.10 10.33 -7.74
N ALA A 81 -1.46 9.06 -7.73
CA ALA A 81 -0.54 7.95 -7.95
C ALA A 81 0.20 8.11 -9.32
N SER A 82 -0.57 8.39 -10.38
CA SER A 82 -0.02 8.60 -11.74
C SER A 82 0.88 9.83 -11.84
N GLY A 83 0.51 10.92 -11.16
CA GLY A 83 1.31 12.14 -11.07
C GLY A 83 2.65 11.89 -10.38
N TRP A 84 2.63 11.17 -9.25
CA TRP A 84 3.83 10.77 -8.51
C TRP A 84 4.79 9.97 -9.38
N MET A 85 4.29 8.95 -10.10
CA MET A 85 5.11 8.15 -11.02
C MET A 85 5.76 9.00 -12.10
N SER A 86 4.99 9.91 -12.70
CA SER A 86 5.47 10.76 -13.78
C SER A 86 6.59 11.68 -13.29
N HIS A 87 6.46 12.20 -12.07
CA HIS A 87 7.46 13.07 -11.44
C HIS A 87 8.78 12.34 -11.17
N TYR A 88 8.72 11.12 -10.62
CA TYR A 88 9.91 10.35 -10.25
C TYR A 88 10.43 9.41 -11.35
N GLY A 89 9.80 9.41 -12.54
CA GLY A 89 10.19 8.52 -13.63
C GLY A 89 9.96 7.04 -13.33
N HIS A 90 8.98 6.74 -12.47
CA HIS A 90 8.67 5.42 -11.95
C HIS A 90 7.74 4.63 -12.89
N VAL A 91 8.20 4.47 -14.13
CA VAL A 91 7.47 3.80 -15.22
C VAL A 91 8.23 2.57 -15.72
N THR A 92 7.53 1.68 -16.43
CA THR A 92 8.13 0.54 -17.14
C THR A 92 8.89 1.01 -18.39
N GLU A 93 9.71 0.14 -18.99
CA GLU A 93 10.43 0.44 -20.25
C GLU A 93 9.50 0.74 -21.42
N ASP A 94 8.32 0.10 -21.46
CA ASP A 94 7.27 0.31 -22.46
C ASP A 94 6.66 1.73 -22.35
N LYS A 95 6.89 2.46 -21.24
CA LYS A 95 6.32 3.79 -20.92
C LYS A 95 4.79 3.89 -20.93
N LYS A 96 4.09 2.88 -21.44
CA LYS A 96 2.64 2.72 -21.42
C LYS A 96 2.13 2.28 -20.05
N TYR A 97 2.96 1.61 -19.26
CA TYR A 97 2.59 1.14 -17.93
C TYR A 97 3.38 1.87 -16.86
N GLY A 98 2.66 2.37 -15.88
CA GLY A 98 3.21 2.91 -14.66
C GLY A 98 3.48 1.77 -13.70
N LEU A 99 4.54 1.86 -12.90
CA LEU A 99 4.77 0.90 -11.81
C LEU A 99 3.86 1.25 -10.62
N ILE A 100 2.55 1.19 -10.87
CA ILE A 100 1.49 1.24 -9.86
C ILE A 100 0.54 0.08 -10.11
N GLY A 101 0.06 -0.51 -9.02
CA GLY A 101 -0.98 -1.52 -9.05
C GLY A 101 -2.20 -1.08 -8.26
N ALA A 102 -3.37 -1.52 -8.69
CA ALA A 102 -4.61 -1.36 -7.95
C ALA A 102 -4.89 -2.64 -7.16
N VAL A 103 -5.25 -2.52 -5.89
CA VAL A 103 -5.66 -3.63 -5.03
C VAL A 103 -7.01 -3.29 -4.46
N HIS A 104 -8.01 -4.11 -4.79
CA HIS A 104 -9.37 -3.92 -4.30
C HIS A 104 -9.49 -4.53 -2.89
N LYS A 105 -10.31 -3.93 -2.04
CA LYS A 105 -10.55 -4.43 -0.67
C LYS A 105 -11.17 -5.83 -0.65
N GLU A 106 -11.94 -6.15 -1.69
CA GLU A 106 -12.48 -7.50 -1.91
C GLU A 106 -11.41 -8.51 -2.35
N ASP A 107 -10.29 -8.04 -2.89
CA ASP A 107 -9.17 -8.91 -3.20
C ASP A 107 -8.54 -9.38 -1.90
N HIS A 108 -8.42 -10.70 -1.78
CA HIS A 108 -7.88 -11.33 -0.59
C HIS A 108 -6.42 -10.96 -0.28
N GLY A 109 -5.72 -10.25 -1.16
CA GLY A 109 -4.38 -9.69 -0.97
C GLY A 109 -4.35 -8.32 -0.26
N PHE A 110 -5.49 -7.63 -0.13
CA PHE A 110 -5.52 -6.27 0.42
C PHE A 110 -4.96 -6.18 1.85
N LEU A 111 -5.41 -7.08 2.72
CA LEU A 111 -5.00 -7.11 4.13
C LEU A 111 -3.56 -7.60 4.31
N SER A 112 -3.18 -8.59 3.52
CA SER A 112 -1.90 -9.27 3.67
C SER A 112 -0.75 -8.35 3.29
N ILE A 113 -0.92 -7.41 2.35
CA ILE A 113 0.13 -6.44 1.99
C ILE A 113 0.65 -5.69 3.21
N PHE A 114 -0.22 -5.16 4.07
CA PHE A 114 0.22 -4.39 5.24
C PHE A 114 0.88 -5.29 6.31
N GLN A 115 0.36 -6.50 6.50
CA GLN A 115 0.94 -7.47 7.44
C GLN A 115 2.31 -7.96 6.97
N ILE A 116 2.44 -8.28 5.68
CA ILE A 116 3.70 -8.68 5.03
C ILE A 116 4.70 -7.55 5.11
N ALA A 117 4.32 -6.32 4.75
CA ALA A 117 5.18 -5.14 4.85
C ALA A 117 5.71 -4.96 6.28
N HIS A 118 4.86 -5.10 7.29
CA HIS A 118 5.29 -4.99 8.69
C HIS A 118 6.34 -6.04 9.06
N LEU A 119 6.15 -7.29 8.63
CA LEU A 119 7.09 -8.39 8.87
C LEU A 119 8.40 -8.24 8.10
N MET A 120 8.36 -7.64 6.92
CA MET A 120 9.54 -7.24 6.15
C MET A 120 10.27 -6.03 6.75
N GLY A 121 9.79 -5.48 7.86
CA GLY A 121 10.45 -4.41 8.60
C GLY A 121 10.04 -3.00 8.18
N VAL A 122 9.03 -2.85 7.32
CA VAL A 122 8.42 -1.55 7.01
C VAL A 122 7.94 -0.90 8.31
N LYS A 123 8.16 0.41 8.42
CA LYS A 123 7.76 1.21 9.59
C LYS A 123 6.69 2.23 9.25
N VAL A 124 6.68 2.72 8.02
CA VAL A 124 5.83 3.83 7.58
C VAL A 124 5.05 3.44 6.32
N ILE A 125 3.78 3.81 6.29
CA ILE A 125 2.96 3.91 5.09
C ILE A 125 3.01 5.38 4.66
N MET A 126 3.47 5.60 3.44
CA MET A 126 3.51 6.90 2.78
C MET A 126 2.21 7.09 2.02
N LEU A 127 1.26 7.81 2.63
CA LEU A 127 -0.07 8.02 2.06
C LEU A 127 -0.11 9.26 1.17
N ASP A 128 -0.52 9.07 -0.09
CA ASP A 128 -0.81 10.12 -1.08
C ASP A 128 0.29 11.19 -1.18
N GLU A 129 1.53 10.71 -1.29
CA GLU A 129 2.67 11.56 -1.54
C GLU A 129 2.52 12.28 -2.90
N GLY A 130 2.71 13.60 -2.91
CA GLY A 130 2.38 14.47 -4.05
C GLY A 130 1.08 15.28 -3.86
N GLY A 131 0.29 14.98 -2.82
CA GLY A 131 -0.85 15.79 -2.37
C GLY A 131 -0.71 16.28 -0.93
N SER A 132 -1.77 16.09 -0.13
CA SER A 132 -1.86 16.34 1.32
C SER A 132 -1.15 15.22 2.10
N TYR A 133 0.15 15.07 1.87
CA TYR A 133 1.00 14.00 2.41
C TYR A 133 0.77 13.70 3.90
N VAL A 134 0.63 12.40 4.25
CA VAL A 134 0.66 11.91 5.64
C VAL A 134 1.46 10.61 5.77
N GLY A 135 2.50 10.62 6.61
CA GLY A 135 3.20 9.41 7.04
C GLY A 135 2.45 8.70 8.17
N ILE A 136 2.09 7.43 7.96
CA ILE A 136 1.35 6.61 8.93
C ILE A 136 2.25 5.50 9.46
N SER A 137 2.33 5.30 10.77
CA SER A 137 3.03 4.15 11.33
C SER A 137 2.28 2.87 10.97
N ILE A 138 2.97 1.92 10.31
CA ILE A 138 2.34 0.67 9.91
C ILE A 138 1.82 -0.12 11.12
N LYS A 139 2.54 -0.07 12.26
CA LYS A 139 2.13 -0.74 13.49
C LYS A 139 0.83 -0.14 14.03
N SER A 140 0.74 1.19 14.05
CA SER A 140 -0.49 1.88 14.46
C SER A 140 -1.64 1.60 13.50
N PHE A 141 -1.37 1.52 12.19
CA PHE A 141 -2.37 1.20 11.18
C PHE A 141 -2.95 -0.20 11.39
N LEU A 142 -2.10 -1.21 11.61
CA LEU A 142 -2.56 -2.56 11.92
C LEU A 142 -3.38 -2.59 13.22
N THR A 143 -2.95 -1.85 14.25
CA THR A 143 -3.61 -1.82 15.56
C THR A 143 -4.98 -1.14 15.49
N ALA A 144 -5.09 -0.01 14.79
CA ALA A 144 -6.33 0.76 14.66
C ALA A 144 -7.42 0.01 13.88
N ASN A 145 -7.03 -0.96 13.06
CA ASN A 145 -7.92 -1.76 12.23
C ASN A 145 -8.06 -3.22 12.72
N ASP A 146 -7.64 -3.51 13.96
CA ASP A 146 -7.71 -4.85 14.58
C ASP A 146 -7.07 -5.97 13.74
N LEU A 147 -5.95 -5.64 13.07
CA LEU A 147 -5.19 -6.59 12.26
C LEU A 147 -4.08 -7.23 13.11
N ASP A 148 -4.14 -8.55 13.26
CA ASP A 148 -3.14 -9.34 13.98
C ASP A 148 -1.79 -9.29 13.26
N SER A 149 -0.79 -8.66 13.86
CA SER A 149 0.56 -8.54 13.29
C SER A 149 1.37 -9.84 13.37
N GLY A 150 0.91 -10.83 14.14
CA GLY A 150 1.53 -12.14 14.27
C GLY A 150 0.98 -13.21 13.34
N LYS A 151 -0.05 -12.89 12.53
CA LYS A 151 -0.68 -13.83 11.59
C LYS A 151 -0.89 -13.18 10.24
N ILE A 152 -0.41 -13.82 9.18
CA ILE A 152 -0.64 -13.37 7.81
C ILE A 152 -1.71 -14.25 7.18
N HIS A 153 -2.67 -13.59 6.54
CA HIS A 153 -3.65 -14.29 5.72
C HIS A 153 -3.07 -14.43 4.32
N ILE A 154 -2.57 -15.61 3.99
CA ILE A 154 -2.05 -15.93 2.66
C ILE A 154 -3.05 -16.80 1.92
N GLN A 155 -3.22 -16.52 0.63
CA GLN A 155 -4.00 -17.37 -0.25
C GLN A 155 -3.08 -18.34 -0.95
N ILE A 156 -3.35 -19.63 -0.77
CA ILE A 156 -2.68 -20.72 -1.46
C ILE A 156 -3.75 -21.60 -2.10
N SER A 157 -3.44 -22.20 -3.26
CA SER A 157 -4.34 -23.15 -3.89
C SER A 157 -4.44 -24.43 -3.05
N ASN A 158 -5.49 -25.23 -3.26
CA ASN A 158 -5.62 -26.54 -2.59
C ASN A 158 -4.44 -27.46 -2.93
N GLU A 159 -3.96 -27.40 -4.18
CA GLU A 159 -2.82 -28.18 -4.66
C GLU A 159 -1.53 -27.76 -3.93
N GLU A 160 -1.34 -26.46 -3.76
CA GLU A 160 -0.19 -25.92 -3.03
C GLU A 160 -0.26 -26.24 -1.54
N ALA A 161 -1.44 -26.13 -0.93
CA ALA A 161 -1.65 -26.53 0.46
C ALA A 161 -1.37 -28.03 0.67
N GLN A 162 -1.74 -28.88 -0.28
CA GLN A 162 -1.46 -30.32 -0.24
C GLN A 162 0.05 -30.58 -0.37
N ARG A 163 0.71 -29.97 -1.35
CA ARG A 163 2.17 -30.06 -1.55
C ARG A 163 2.93 -29.66 -0.28
N LEU A 164 2.59 -28.52 0.31
CA LEU A 164 3.25 -28.01 1.52
C LEU A 164 3.10 -29.00 2.69
N ARG A 165 1.92 -29.61 2.86
CA ARG A 165 1.68 -30.62 3.89
C ARG A 165 2.45 -31.90 3.66
N GLU A 166 2.46 -32.42 2.43
CA GLU A 166 3.15 -33.67 2.08
C GLU A 166 4.66 -33.55 2.24
N ASN A 167 5.21 -32.37 1.95
CA ASN A 167 6.64 -32.10 2.06
C ASN A 167 7.07 -31.54 3.43
N ASN A 168 6.14 -31.31 4.36
CA ASN A 168 6.38 -30.63 5.64
C ASN A 168 7.06 -29.26 5.48
N GLU A 169 6.63 -28.52 4.45
CA GLU A 169 7.10 -27.18 4.11
C GLU A 169 6.17 -26.11 4.70
N GLN A 170 6.74 -24.96 5.02
CA GLN A 170 5.95 -23.77 5.35
C GLN A 170 5.72 -22.97 4.08
N PRO A 171 4.55 -22.32 3.94
CA PRO A 171 4.32 -21.41 2.84
C PRO A 171 5.32 -20.24 2.91
N GLU A 172 5.87 -19.88 1.75
CA GLU A 172 6.71 -18.71 1.63
C GLU A 172 5.85 -17.45 1.75
N VAL A 173 6.27 -16.54 2.64
CA VAL A 173 5.63 -15.25 2.80
C VAL A 173 6.33 -14.26 1.88
N GLN A 174 5.65 -13.91 0.80
CA GLN A 174 6.08 -12.91 -0.16
C GLN A 174 4.92 -11.96 -0.44
N PHE A 175 5.23 -10.76 -0.93
CA PHE A 175 4.18 -9.86 -1.39
C PHE A 175 3.36 -10.51 -2.51
N PRO A 176 2.05 -10.20 -2.60
CA PRO A 176 1.28 -10.59 -3.77
C PRO A 176 1.84 -9.88 -5.02
N LYS A 177 1.83 -10.59 -6.14
CA LYS A 177 2.09 -9.99 -7.45
C LYS A 177 0.85 -9.22 -7.89
N ILE A 178 1.00 -7.93 -8.12
CA ILE A 178 -0.07 -7.00 -8.47
C ILE A 178 0.12 -6.58 -9.94
N PRO A 179 -0.95 -6.59 -10.76
CA PRO A 179 -0.87 -6.12 -12.15
C PRO A 179 -0.61 -4.62 -12.20
N VAL A 180 0.26 -4.19 -13.12
CA VAL A 180 0.53 -2.77 -13.37
C VAL A 180 -0.64 -2.11 -14.10
N ILE A 181 -0.96 -0.86 -13.77
CA ILE A 181 -1.99 -0.09 -14.45
C ILE A 181 -1.43 0.58 -15.73
N PRO A 182 -2.20 0.58 -16.86
CA PRO A 182 -1.87 1.39 -18.02
C PRO A 182 -1.98 2.89 -17.72
N LEU A 183 -1.03 3.70 -18.20
CA LEU A 183 -1.03 5.17 -18.06
C LEU A 183 -1.89 5.87 -19.12
N THR A 184 -2.15 5.21 -20.23
CA THR A 184 -2.98 5.72 -21.33
C THR A 184 -4.11 4.74 -21.60
N ARG A 185 -5.33 5.25 -21.73
CA ARG A 185 -6.45 4.48 -22.31
C ARG A 185 -6.26 4.49 -23.82
N ASP A 186 -6.21 3.31 -24.44
CA ASP A 186 -6.23 3.15 -25.90
C ASP A 186 -7.55 3.70 -26.51
#